data_AF-A0A961XF43-F1
#
_entry.id   AF-A0A961XF43-F1
#
_cell.length_a   1.000
_cell.length_b   1.000
_cell.length_c   1.000
_cell.angle_alpha   90.00
_cell.angle_beta   90.00
_cell.angle_gamma   90.00
#
_symmetry.space_group_name_H-M   'P 1'
#
loop_
_entity.id
_entity.type
_entity.pdbx_description
1 polymer ?
#
loop_
_entity_poly.entity_id
_entity_poly.type
_entity_poly.pdbx_seq_one_letter_code
_entity_poly.pdbx_strand_id
1 'polypeptide(L)'
;MSIMFAVIVCGLLSVAYAIWATQSVLAADQGNARMQEIAGYIREGAQAYLTRQYMTIAIVGVVVFILAFFLLSAEAAFGFLIGAVLSGAAGFIGMHVSVRANVRTAQASSKSLAAGLDIAFKSGAITGMLVAGLALLGVAVYYWILTDVMNLERGGREVIDALVALGFGASLISIFAR
;
A
#
# COMPACT_ATOMS: atom_id res chain seq x y z
N MET A 1 -10.87 -7.97 -22.86
CA MET A 1 -10.90 -6.51 -22.68
C MET A 1 -11.92 -6.06 -21.61
N SER A 2 -13.16 -6.56 -21.61
CA SER A 2 -14.18 -6.21 -20.61
C SER A 2 -13.78 -6.55 -19.16
N ILE A 3 -13.23 -7.74 -18.91
CA ILE A 3 -12.84 -8.17 -17.55
C ILE A 3 -11.69 -7.31 -16.99
N MET A 4 -10.68 -7.02 -17.79
CA MET A 4 -9.53 -6.20 -17.37
C MET A 4 -9.95 -4.77 -17.01
N PHE A 5 -10.84 -4.17 -17.79
CA PHE A 5 -11.42 -2.87 -17.46
C PHE A 5 -12.20 -2.92 -16.14
N ALA A 6 -13.00 -3.97 -15.91
CA ALA A 6 -13.71 -4.16 -14.66
C ALA A 6 -12.75 -4.28 -13.46
N VAL A 7 -11.63 -5.01 -13.60
CA VAL A 7 -10.61 -5.12 -12.54
C VAL A 7 -9.98 -3.75 -12.23
N ILE A 8 -9.64 -2.97 -13.26
CA ILE A 8 -9.09 -1.62 -13.08
C ILE A 8 -10.10 -0.72 -12.37
N VAL A 9 -11.37 -0.74 -12.77
CA VAL A 9 -12.44 0.03 -12.12
C VAL A 9 -12.59 -0.37 -10.65
N CYS A 10 -12.60 -1.67 -10.33
CA CYS A 10 -12.64 -2.13 -8.93
C CYS A 10 -11.42 -1.65 -8.13
N GLY A 11 -10.22 -1.69 -8.71
CA GLY A 11 -9.02 -1.18 -8.08
C GLY A 11 -9.09 0.33 -7.80
N LEU A 12 -9.57 1.12 -8.76
CA LEU A 12 -9.80 2.56 -8.61
C LEU A 12 -10.85 2.88 -7.54
N LEU A 13 -11.96 2.15 -7.51
CA LEU A 13 -12.99 2.31 -6.48
C LEU A 13 -12.45 1.99 -5.09
N SER A 14 -11.58 0.99 -4.98
CA SER A 14 -10.92 0.64 -3.72
C SER A 14 -10.02 1.76 -3.20
N VAL A 15 -9.22 2.36 -4.09
CA VAL A 15 -8.37 3.53 -3.75
C VAL A 15 -9.23 4.75 -3.41
N ALA A 16 -10.31 5.01 -4.16
CA ALA A 16 -11.23 6.10 -3.89
C ALA A 16 -11.89 5.96 -2.50
N TYR A 17 -12.33 4.75 -2.15
CA TYR A 17 -12.84 4.46 -0.81
C TYR A 17 -11.78 4.72 0.27
N ALA A 18 -10.55 4.25 0.07
CA ALA A 18 -9.47 4.47 1.04
C ALA A 18 -9.16 5.97 1.25
N ILE A 19 -9.19 6.78 0.19
CA ILE A 19 -9.02 8.24 0.28
C ILE A 19 -10.16 8.86 1.08
N TRP A 20 -11.41 8.53 0.75
CA TRP A 20 -12.58 9.03 1.47
C TRP A 20 -12.55 8.64 2.95
N ALA A 21 -12.28 7.37 3.25
CA ALA A 21 -12.21 6.87 4.62
C ALA A 21 -11.07 7.55 5.40
N THR A 22 -9.93 7.79 4.76
CA THR A 22 -8.82 8.56 5.36
C THR A 22 -9.25 9.97 5.75
N GLN A 23 -9.93 10.68 4.85
CA GLN A 23 -10.44 12.02 5.14
C GLN A 23 -11.47 12.00 6.28
N SER A 24 -12.38 11.01 6.26
CA SER A 24 -13.38 10.83 7.31
C SER A 24 -12.75 10.60 8.69
N VAL A 25 -11.74 9.73 8.77
CA VAL A 25 -11.00 9.48 10.01
C VAL A 25 -10.24 10.74 10.43
N LEU A 26 -9.49 11.38 9.53
CA LEU A 26 -8.66 12.54 9.90
C LEU A 26 -9.48 13.76 10.33
N ALA A 27 -10.71 13.90 9.85
CA ALA A 27 -11.66 14.93 10.28
C ALA A 27 -12.19 14.73 11.71
N ALA A 28 -12.05 13.53 12.28
CA ALA A 28 -12.49 13.27 13.64
C ALA A 28 -11.64 14.01 14.69
N ASP A 29 -12.29 14.30 15.81
CA ASP A 29 -11.74 15.01 16.97
C ASP A 29 -10.53 14.27 17.57
N GLN A 30 -9.45 15.02 17.84
CA GLN A 30 -8.21 14.50 18.44
C GLN A 30 -8.24 14.54 19.98
N GLY A 31 -9.33 15.02 20.57
CA GLY A 31 -9.50 15.10 22.01
C GLY A 31 -8.70 16.24 22.63
N ASN A 32 -8.41 16.10 23.92
CA ASN A 32 -7.79 17.16 24.71
C ASN A 32 -6.29 17.33 24.45
N ALA A 33 -5.70 18.39 25.02
CA ALA A 33 -4.29 18.72 24.85
C ALA A 33 -3.35 17.57 25.27
N ARG A 34 -3.66 16.85 26.35
CA ARG A 34 -2.84 15.74 26.82
C ARG A 34 -2.86 14.56 25.86
N MET A 35 -4.01 14.26 25.25
CA MET A 35 -4.13 13.24 24.21
C MET A 35 -3.32 13.59 22.96
N GLN A 36 -3.39 14.85 22.54
CA GLN A 36 -2.64 15.36 21.39
C GLN A 36 -1.13 15.34 21.63
N GLU A 37 -0.68 15.68 22.84
CA GLU A 37 0.72 15.60 23.24
C GLU A 37 1.27 14.17 23.12
N ILE A 38 0.57 13.19 23.70
CA ILE A 38 0.96 11.77 23.63
C ILE A 38 0.95 11.28 22.18
N ALA A 39 -0.08 11.62 21.40
CA ALA A 39 -0.16 11.28 20.00
C ALA A 39 1.01 11.87 19.18
N GLY A 40 1.50 13.05 19.58
CA GLY A 40 2.69 13.68 19.03
C GLY A 40 3.92 12.80 19.18
N TYR A 41 4.21 12.32 20.39
CA TYR A 41 5.35 11.42 20.65
C TYR A 41 5.25 10.10 19.88
N ILE A 42 4.05 9.50 19.82
CA ILE A 42 3.83 8.27 19.04
C ILE A 42 4.09 8.52 17.55
N ARG A 43 3.61 9.65 17.02
CA ARG A 43 3.81 10.02 15.61
C ARG A 43 5.28 10.25 15.27
N GLU A 44 6.01 10.91 16.15
CA GLU A 44 7.45 11.12 15.98
C GLU A 44 8.21 9.78 15.97
N GLY A 45 7.94 8.90 16.93
CA GLY A 45 8.57 7.58 16.99
C GLY A 45 8.24 6.72 15.77
N ALA A 46 6.97 6.69 15.35
CA ALA A 46 6.55 5.98 14.16
C ALA A 46 7.20 6.53 12.88
N GLN A 47 7.33 7.86 12.75
CA GLN A 47 8.01 8.48 11.61
C GLN A 47 9.50 8.10 11.57
N ALA A 48 10.18 8.14 12.71
CA ALA A 48 11.59 7.77 12.81
C ALA A 48 11.79 6.30 12.42
N TYR A 49 10.93 5.41 12.91
CA TYR A 49 10.93 3.99 12.58
C TYR A 49 10.70 3.76 11.08
N LEU A 50 9.62 4.31 10.52
CA LEU A 50 9.29 4.20 9.09
C LEU A 50 10.43 4.68 8.21
N THR A 51 10.99 5.84 8.52
CA THR A 51 12.07 6.43 7.73
C THR A 51 13.29 5.51 7.71
N ARG A 52 13.70 4.99 8.87
CA ARG A 52 14.83 4.05 8.95
C ARG A 52 14.56 2.74 8.22
N GLN A 53 13.39 2.17 8.40
CA GLN A 53 13.00 0.91 7.78
C GLN A 53 12.93 1.05 6.26
N TYR A 54 12.22 2.06 5.76
CA TYR A 54 12.03 2.27 4.32
C TYR A 54 13.33 2.62 3.60
N MET A 55 14.25 3.34 4.25
CA MET A 55 15.58 3.58 3.68
C MET A 55 16.36 2.28 3.47
N THR A 56 16.36 1.38 4.46
CA THR A 56 17.01 0.07 4.33
C THR A 56 16.35 -0.79 3.25
N ILE A 57 15.02 -0.84 3.25
CA ILE A 57 14.23 -1.55 2.24
C ILE A 57 14.51 -1.01 0.84
N ALA A 58 14.59 0.31 0.67
CA ALA A 58 14.87 0.94 -0.62
C ALA A 58 16.25 0.55 -1.15
N ILE A 59 17.27 0.49 -0.30
CA ILE A 59 18.62 0.04 -0.68
C ILE A 59 18.57 -1.40 -1.18
N VAL A 60 17.93 -2.31 -0.43
CA VAL A 60 17.77 -3.72 -0.84
C VAL A 60 16.97 -3.82 -2.14
N GLY A 61 15.89 -3.04 -2.26
CA GLY A 61 15.06 -2.98 -3.47
C GLY A 61 15.86 -2.55 -4.71
N VAL A 62 16.72 -1.54 -4.61
CA VAL A 62 17.58 -1.11 -5.72
C VAL A 62 18.55 -2.22 -6.12
N VAL A 63 19.19 -2.88 -5.16
CA VAL A 63 20.10 -3.99 -5.46
C VAL A 63 19.38 -5.13 -6.18
N VAL A 64 18.22 -5.55 -5.67
CA VAL A 64 17.43 -6.63 -6.28
C VAL A 64 16.91 -6.22 -7.67
N PHE A 65 16.51 -4.96 -7.86
CA PHE A 65 16.10 -4.45 -9.17
C PHE A 65 17.23 -4.54 -10.20
N ILE A 66 18.44 -4.10 -9.83
CA ILE A 66 19.63 -4.19 -10.70
C ILE A 66 19.92 -5.65 -11.05
N LEU A 67 19.90 -6.54 -10.05
CA LEU A 67 20.13 -7.97 -10.27
C LEU A 67 19.07 -8.59 -11.19
N ALA A 68 17.79 -8.28 -10.97
CA ALA A 68 16.70 -8.75 -11.82
C ALA A 68 16.84 -8.26 -13.26
N PHE A 69 17.29 -7.02 -13.46
CA PHE A 69 17.46 -6.43 -14.78
C PHE A 69 18.55 -7.15 -15.60
N PHE A 70 19.67 -7.50 -14.96
CA PHE A 70 20.81 -8.15 -15.63
C PHE A 70 20.72 -9.68 -15.70
N LEU A 71 20.04 -10.31 -14.74
CA LEU A 71 20.00 -11.78 -14.61
C LEU A 71 18.72 -12.42 -15.15
N LEU A 72 17.60 -11.69 -15.21
CA LEU A 72 16.31 -12.20 -15.70
C LEU A 72 15.91 -11.49 -16.99
N SER A 73 15.27 -10.32 -16.89
CA SER A 73 14.86 -9.50 -18.02
C SER A 73 14.43 -8.11 -17.54
N ALA A 74 14.29 -7.17 -18.49
CA ALA A 74 13.81 -5.82 -18.17
C ALA A 74 12.37 -5.85 -17.64
N GLU A 75 11.50 -6.69 -18.22
CA GLU A 75 10.11 -6.88 -17.81
C GLU A 75 10.06 -7.41 -16.38
N ALA A 76 10.81 -8.45 -16.05
CA ALA A 76 10.88 -8.95 -14.68
C ALA A 76 11.35 -7.87 -13.68
N ALA A 77 12.38 -7.10 -14.02
CA ALA A 77 12.89 -6.04 -13.15
C ALA A 77 11.84 -4.93 -12.92
N PHE A 78 11.16 -4.47 -13.97
CA PHE A 78 10.12 -3.46 -13.83
C PHE A 78 8.88 -3.99 -13.11
N GLY A 79 8.50 -5.26 -13.32
CA GLY A 79 7.48 -5.92 -12.54
C GLY A 79 7.79 -5.87 -11.05
N PHE A 80 8.99 -6.30 -10.67
CA PHE A 80 9.49 -6.21 -9.29
C PHE A 80 9.44 -4.78 -8.74
N LEU A 81 9.93 -3.79 -9.49
CA LEU A 81 9.93 -2.39 -9.06
C LEU A 81 8.51 -1.88 -8.79
N ILE A 82 7.57 -2.16 -9.70
CA ILE A 82 6.16 -1.79 -9.55
C ILE A 82 5.58 -2.42 -8.28
N GLY A 83 5.77 -3.73 -8.09
CA GLY A 83 5.30 -4.44 -6.91
C GLY A 83 5.86 -3.84 -5.61
N ALA A 84 7.17 -3.60 -5.56
CA ALA A 84 7.85 -3.05 -4.39
C ALA A 84 7.36 -1.64 -4.06
N VAL A 85 7.19 -0.77 -5.05
CA VAL A 85 6.69 0.60 -4.86
C VAL A 85 5.25 0.61 -4.40
N LEU A 86 4.37 -0.21 -5.00
CA LEU A 86 2.96 -0.28 -4.62
C LEU A 86 2.77 -0.82 -3.20
N SER A 87 3.55 -1.84 -2.82
CA SER A 87 3.57 -2.37 -1.45
C SER A 87 4.07 -1.31 -0.46
N GLY A 88 5.08 -0.53 -0.85
CA GLY A 88 5.62 0.58 -0.05
C GLY A 88 4.62 1.69 0.17
N ALA A 89 3.94 2.10 -0.88
CA ALA A 89 2.88 3.09 -0.79
C ALA A 89 1.78 2.60 0.17
N ALA A 90 1.31 1.36 0.01
CA ALA A 90 0.24 0.79 0.85
C ALA A 90 0.65 0.75 2.34
N GLY A 91 1.84 0.23 2.65
CA GLY A 91 2.34 0.12 4.01
C GLY A 91 2.57 1.48 4.67
N PHE A 92 3.19 2.42 3.94
CA PHE A 92 3.49 3.75 4.43
C PHE A 92 2.23 4.54 4.73
N ILE A 93 1.30 4.59 3.76
CA ILE A 93 0.01 5.29 3.93
C ILE A 93 -0.78 4.65 5.07
N GLY A 94 -0.87 3.32 5.11
CA GLY A 94 -1.57 2.59 6.16
C GLY A 94 -1.06 2.95 7.55
N MET A 95 0.26 2.90 7.77
CA MET A 95 0.85 3.26 9.07
C MET A 95 0.62 4.73 9.43
N HIS A 96 0.77 5.64 8.46
CA HIS A 96 0.51 7.07 8.67
C HIS A 96 -0.92 7.36 9.12
N VAL A 97 -1.90 6.65 8.55
CA VAL A 97 -3.30 6.76 8.95
C VAL A 97 -3.53 6.13 10.31
N SER A 98 -3.08 4.89 10.53
CA SER A 98 -3.24 4.17 11.80
C SER A 98 -2.72 4.96 12.99
N VAL A 99 -1.50 5.51 12.90
CA VAL A 99 -0.89 6.29 13.98
C VAL A 99 -1.73 7.53 14.33
N ARG A 100 -2.32 8.19 13.34
CA ARG A 100 -3.19 9.36 13.54
C ARG A 100 -4.60 9.00 13.98
N ALA A 101 -5.07 7.80 13.62
CA ALA A 101 -6.38 7.29 14.00
C ALA A 101 -6.44 6.93 15.48
N ASN A 102 -5.34 6.44 16.08
CA ASN A 102 -5.28 5.99 17.47
C ASN A 102 -5.87 7.00 18.48
N VAL A 103 -5.47 8.28 18.40
CA VAL A 103 -5.96 9.32 19.31
C VAL A 103 -7.45 9.63 19.09
N ARG A 104 -7.91 9.57 17.84
CA ARG A 104 -9.30 9.81 17.45
C ARG A 104 -10.20 8.67 17.90
N THR A 105 -9.72 7.43 17.78
CA THR A 105 -10.38 6.25 18.33
C THR A 105 -10.53 6.38 19.85
N ALA A 106 -9.47 6.78 20.57
CA ALA A 106 -9.55 7.01 22.02
C ALA A 106 -10.58 8.09 22.38
N GLN A 107 -10.60 9.21 21.65
CA GLN A 107 -11.55 10.30 21.86
C GLN A 107 -12.99 9.90 21.51
N ALA A 108 -13.19 9.09 20.48
CA ALA A 108 -14.51 8.59 20.13
C ALA A 108 -15.02 7.57 21.16
N SER A 109 -14.13 6.71 21.68
CA SER A 109 -14.44 5.76 22.75
C SER A 109 -14.89 6.43 24.04
N SER A 110 -14.45 7.66 24.33
CA SER A 110 -14.94 8.42 25.49
C SER A 110 -16.38 8.92 25.32
N LYS A 111 -16.91 8.93 24.08
CA LYS A 111 -18.31 9.25 23.77
C LYS A 111 -19.17 7.99 23.73
N SER A 112 -18.73 6.96 23.01
CA SER A 112 -19.35 5.63 23.02
C SER A 112 -18.42 4.57 22.43
N LEU A 113 -18.63 3.31 22.84
CA LEU A 113 -17.91 2.16 22.26
C LEU A 113 -18.14 2.06 20.74
N ALA A 114 -19.38 2.28 20.29
CA ALA A 114 -19.74 2.22 18.88
C ALA A 114 -18.98 3.27 18.04
N ALA A 115 -18.82 4.49 18.56
CA ALA A 115 -18.07 5.55 17.89
C ALA A 115 -16.57 5.21 17.81
N GLY A 116 -15.99 4.68 18.89
CA GLY A 116 -14.61 4.19 18.91
C GLY A 116 -14.38 3.08 17.88
N LEU A 117 -15.29 2.10 17.83
CA LEU A 117 -15.23 0.98 16.90
C LEU A 117 -15.35 1.43 15.43
N ASP A 118 -16.24 2.38 15.13
CA ASP A 118 -16.40 2.92 13.77
C ASP A 118 -15.08 3.53 13.24
N ILE A 119 -14.40 4.34 14.05
CA ILE A 119 -13.11 4.94 13.66
C ILE A 119 -12.03 3.86 13.51
N ALA A 120 -11.94 2.94 14.47
CA ALA A 120 -10.94 1.87 14.44
C ALA A 120 -11.13 0.96 13.22
N PHE A 121 -12.37 0.58 12.92
CA PHE A 121 -12.69 -0.27 11.77
C PHE A 121 -12.41 0.44 10.45
N LYS A 122 -12.83 1.71 10.29
CA LYS A 122 -12.49 2.53 9.12
C LYS A 122 -10.98 2.67 8.95
N SER A 123 -10.23 2.89 10.03
CA SER A 123 -8.77 2.97 9.98
C SER A 123 -8.14 1.67 9.46
N GLY A 124 -8.63 0.50 9.89
CA GLY A 124 -8.16 -0.78 9.40
C GLY A 124 -8.56 -1.05 7.94
N ALA A 125 -9.79 -0.67 7.58
CA ALA A 125 -10.31 -0.83 6.22
C ALA A 125 -9.50 -0.02 5.19
N ILE A 126 -8.97 1.17 5.54
CA ILE A 126 -8.13 1.98 4.65
C ILE A 126 -6.91 1.18 4.16
N THR A 127 -6.16 0.56 5.07
CA THR A 127 -4.98 -0.25 4.71
C THR A 127 -5.40 -1.46 3.87
N GLY A 128 -6.46 -2.16 4.25
CA GLY A 128 -6.95 -3.33 3.49
C GLY A 128 -7.36 -2.98 2.06
N MET A 129 -8.08 -1.87 1.89
CA MET A 129 -8.55 -1.39 0.59
C MET A 129 -7.41 -0.85 -0.28
N LEU A 130 -6.38 -0.22 0.31
CA LEU A 130 -5.18 0.15 -0.44
C LEU A 130 -4.40 -1.09 -0.90
N VAL A 131 -4.18 -2.07 -0.04
CA VAL A 131 -3.45 -3.29 -0.40
C VAL A 131 -4.16 -4.04 -1.53
N ALA A 132 -5.46 -4.30 -1.39
CA ALA A 132 -6.23 -4.97 -2.43
C ALA A 132 -6.33 -4.14 -3.72
N GLY A 133 -6.63 -2.84 -3.60
CA GLY A 133 -6.81 -1.94 -4.73
C GLY A 133 -5.55 -1.74 -5.55
N LEU A 134 -4.42 -1.47 -4.89
CA LEU A 134 -3.12 -1.30 -5.56
C LEU A 134 -2.61 -2.61 -6.15
N ALA A 135 -2.88 -3.76 -5.53
CA ALA A 135 -2.55 -5.06 -6.13
C ALA A 135 -3.34 -5.32 -7.42
N LEU A 136 -4.65 -5.06 -7.41
CA LEU A 136 -5.49 -5.21 -8.61
C LEU A 136 -5.05 -4.24 -9.72
N LEU A 137 -4.80 -2.98 -9.39
CA LEU A 137 -4.30 -1.98 -10.34
C LEU A 137 -2.93 -2.37 -10.89
N GLY A 138 -1.99 -2.72 -10.03
CA GLY A 138 -0.64 -3.11 -10.41
C GLY A 138 -0.64 -4.28 -11.37
N VAL A 139 -1.33 -5.38 -11.02
CA VAL A 139 -1.39 -6.57 -11.87
C VAL A 139 -2.12 -6.28 -13.17
N ALA A 140 -3.29 -5.63 -13.14
CA ALA A 140 -4.10 -5.41 -14.34
C ALA A 140 -3.46 -4.42 -15.32
N VAL A 141 -2.95 -3.29 -14.82
CA VAL A 141 -2.30 -2.28 -15.67
C VAL A 141 -0.98 -2.82 -16.21
N TYR A 142 -0.19 -3.54 -15.41
CA TYR A 142 1.07 -4.09 -15.88
C TYR A 142 0.87 -5.20 -16.90
N TYR A 143 -0.08 -6.12 -16.66
CA TYR A 143 -0.47 -7.14 -17.65
C TYR A 143 -0.95 -6.50 -18.97
N TRP A 144 -1.74 -5.43 -18.89
CA TRP A 144 -2.21 -4.70 -20.06
C TRP A 144 -1.04 -4.13 -20.88
N ILE A 145 -0.07 -3.50 -20.21
CA ILE A 145 1.12 -2.94 -20.86
C ILE A 145 1.91 -4.06 -21.56
N LEU A 146 2.16 -5.18 -20.89
CA LEU A 146 2.94 -6.29 -21.46
C LEU A 146 2.26 -6.91 -22.69
N THR A 147 0.95 -7.10 -22.64
CA THR A 147 0.23 -7.85 -23.67
C THR A 147 -0.30 -6.98 -24.82
N ASP A 148 -0.90 -5.83 -24.52
CA ASP A 148 -1.56 -4.99 -25.54
C ASP A 148 -0.66 -3.85 -26.05
N VAL A 149 0.29 -3.34 -25.23
CA VAL A 149 1.21 -2.26 -25.65
C VAL A 149 2.51 -2.83 -26.21
N MET A 150 3.10 -3.80 -25.52
CA MET A 150 4.36 -4.45 -25.94
C MET A 150 4.13 -5.65 -26.89
N ASN A 151 2.87 -6.04 -27.14
CA ASN A 151 2.49 -7.17 -28.00
C ASN A 151 3.13 -8.51 -27.62
N LEU A 152 3.42 -8.72 -26.33
CA LEU A 152 3.93 -10.00 -25.84
C LEU A 152 2.82 -11.05 -25.85
N GLU A 153 3.19 -12.31 -26.08
CA GLU A 153 2.24 -13.41 -26.13
C GLU A 153 1.52 -13.58 -24.79
N ARG A 154 0.18 -13.61 -24.84
CA ARG A 154 -0.66 -13.81 -23.65
C ARG A 154 -0.43 -15.23 -23.12
N GLY A 155 0.33 -15.33 -22.03
CA GLY A 155 0.74 -16.62 -21.44
C GLY A 155 2.14 -17.07 -21.82
N GLY A 156 2.87 -16.25 -22.59
CA GLY A 156 4.30 -16.43 -22.80
C GLY A 156 5.08 -16.34 -21.49
N ARG A 157 6.23 -17.01 -21.45
CA ARG A 157 7.10 -17.05 -20.26
C ARG A 157 7.48 -15.65 -19.77
N GLU A 158 7.74 -14.72 -20.69
CA GLU A 158 8.11 -13.33 -20.36
C GLU A 158 7.02 -12.61 -19.53
N VAL A 159 5.75 -12.77 -19.91
CA VAL A 159 4.63 -12.16 -19.17
C VAL A 159 4.47 -12.80 -17.79
N ILE A 160 4.62 -14.13 -17.72
CA ILE A 160 4.51 -14.88 -16.46
C ILE A 160 5.63 -14.46 -15.52
N ASP A 161 6.88 -14.46 -15.98
CA ASP A 161 8.06 -14.10 -15.19
C ASP A 161 7.95 -12.65 -14.70
N ALA A 162 7.44 -11.73 -15.53
CA ALA A 162 7.19 -10.34 -15.15
C ALA A 162 6.13 -10.19 -14.05
N LEU A 163 5.02 -10.93 -14.12
CA LEU A 163 3.98 -10.92 -13.08
C LEU A 163 4.44 -11.61 -11.79
N VAL A 164 5.23 -12.69 -11.89
CA VAL A 164 5.84 -13.35 -10.74
C VAL A 164 6.81 -12.40 -10.05
N ALA A 165 7.64 -11.69 -10.82
CA ALA A 165 8.56 -10.69 -10.29
C ALA A 165 7.80 -9.53 -9.62
N LEU A 166 6.65 -9.11 -10.16
CA LEU A 166 5.75 -8.16 -9.50
C LEU A 166 5.27 -8.66 -8.14
N GLY A 167 4.83 -9.91 -8.06
CA GLY A 167 4.45 -10.54 -6.79
C GLY A 167 5.61 -10.59 -5.79
N PHE A 168 6.83 -10.89 -6.27
CA PHE A 168 8.04 -10.88 -5.46
C PHE A 168 8.40 -9.48 -4.95
N GLY A 169 8.27 -8.45 -5.80
CA GLY A 169 8.43 -7.05 -5.39
C GLY A 169 7.41 -6.66 -4.32
N ALA A 170 6.15 -7.05 -4.50
CA ALA A 170 5.09 -6.76 -3.54
C ALA A 170 5.33 -7.43 -2.17
N SER A 171 5.97 -8.60 -2.13
CA SER A 171 6.27 -9.31 -0.88
C SER A 171 7.47 -8.73 -0.13
N LEU A 172 8.35 -7.97 -0.80
CA LEU A 172 9.57 -7.43 -0.21
C LEU A 172 9.29 -6.65 1.09
N ILE A 173 8.28 -5.77 1.08
CA ILE A 173 7.92 -5.01 2.29
C ILE A 173 7.23 -5.89 3.34
N SER A 174 6.43 -6.86 2.94
CA SER A 174 5.79 -7.80 3.89
C SER A 174 6.81 -8.57 4.73
N ILE A 175 7.99 -8.87 4.16
CA ILE A 175 9.08 -9.56 4.86
C ILE A 175 9.77 -8.63 5.86
N PHE A 176 10.01 -7.37 5.50
CA PHE A 176 10.72 -6.41 6.35
C PHE A 176 9.82 -5.67 7.34
N ALA A 177 8.50 -5.69 7.15
CA ALA A 177 7.51 -4.98 7.95
C ALA A 177 6.89 -5.81 9.10
N ARG A 178 7.32 -7.06 9.27
CA ARG A 178 6.92 -7.96 10.37
C ARG A 178 8.02 -8.05 11.42
#